data_AF-A0A973ZCY9-F1
#
_entry.id   AF-A0A973ZCY9-F1
#
_cell.length_a   1.000
_cell.length_b   1.000
_cell.length_c   1.000
_cell.angle_alpha   90.00
_cell.angle_beta   90.00
_cell.angle_gamma   90.00
#
_symmetry.space_group_name_H-M   'P 1'
#
loop_
_entity.id
_entity.type
_entity.pdbx_description
1 polymer ?
#
loop_
_entity_poly.entity_id
_entity_poly.type
_entity_poly.pdbx_seq_one_letter_code
_entity_poly.pdbx_strand_id
1 'polypeptide(L)'
;ALMFDYANLDRPIVIHADDWGAYAASRGAYFDITADAPGHVSRSYRELAWLFASGTWQDEESLRARQGFRRRFCEFDDGLAAERVVRTLMLGEPMPGSAAATVPAPASARSLLDAH
;
A
#
# COMPACT_ATOMS: atom_id res chain seq x y z
N ALA A 1 -4.39 -6.05 -0.28
CA ALA A 1 -4.17 -6.39 -1.70
C ALA A 1 -4.78 -5.30 -2.59
N LEU A 2 -6.11 -5.24 -2.75
CA LEU A 2 -6.76 -4.34 -3.72
C LEU A 2 -6.33 -2.86 -3.71
N MET A 3 -6.09 -2.25 -2.55
CA MET A 3 -5.62 -0.86 -2.44
C MET A 3 -4.28 -0.62 -3.17
N PHE A 4 -3.36 -1.58 -3.08
CA PHE A 4 -2.05 -1.51 -3.74
C PHE A 4 -2.20 -1.58 -5.25
N ASP A 5 -3.02 -2.52 -5.73
CA ASP A 5 -3.29 -2.69 -7.16
C ASP A 5 -3.98 -1.45 -7.75
N TYR A 6 -4.96 -0.90 -7.02
CA TYR A 6 -5.68 0.30 -7.46
C TYR A 6 -4.78 1.55 -7.45
N ALA A 7 -3.80 1.62 -6.54
CA ALA A 7 -2.86 2.74 -6.48
C ALA A 7 -2.05 2.89 -7.78
N ASN A 8 -1.84 1.81 -8.55
CA ASN A 8 -1.18 1.85 -9.87
C ASN A 8 -1.91 2.75 -10.88
N LEU A 9 -3.24 2.88 -10.77
CA LEU A 9 -4.05 3.72 -11.65
C LEU A 9 -3.85 5.22 -11.43
N ASP A 10 -3.14 5.61 -10.37
CA ASP A 10 -3.01 7.01 -9.95
C ASP A 10 -4.39 7.70 -9.92
N ARG A 11 -5.28 7.19 -9.06
CA ARG A 11 -6.59 7.81 -8.76
C ARG A 11 -6.73 8.04 -7.26
N PRO A 12 -7.50 9.05 -6.79
CA PRO A 12 -7.65 9.28 -5.35
C PRO A 12 -8.25 8.06 -4.63
N ILE A 13 -7.82 7.85 -3.39
CA ILE A 13 -8.27 6.76 -2.51
C ILE A 13 -8.65 7.36 -1.16
N VAL A 14 -9.78 6.94 -0.61
CA VAL A 14 -10.15 7.21 0.79
C VAL A 14 -10.18 5.89 1.53
N ILE A 15 -9.53 5.83 2.68
CA ILE A 15 -9.55 4.66 3.57
C ILE A 15 -10.62 4.87 4.62
N HIS A 16 -11.58 3.96 4.69
CA HIS A 16 -12.52 3.89 5.82
C HIS A 16 -12.05 2.82 6.78
N ALA A 17 -11.69 3.21 7.99
CA ALA A 17 -11.03 2.37 8.98
C ALA A 17 -11.64 2.58 10.38
N ASP A 18 -12.95 2.40 10.49
CA ASP A 18 -13.74 2.57 11.72
C ASP A 18 -13.42 1.50 12.78
N ASP A 19 -12.93 0.33 12.37
CA ASP A 19 -12.62 -0.81 13.24
C ASP A 19 -11.11 -1.13 13.34
N TRP A 20 -10.23 -0.26 12.85
CA TRP A 20 -8.79 -0.54 12.69
C TRP A 20 -8.12 -1.12 13.94
N GLY A 21 -8.44 -0.60 15.13
CA GLY A 21 -7.85 -1.08 16.37
C GLY A 21 -8.19 -2.55 16.63
N ALA A 22 -9.46 -2.94 16.43
CA ALA A 22 -9.91 -4.33 16.56
C ALA A 22 -9.35 -5.21 15.44
N TYR A 23 -9.31 -4.68 14.21
CA TYR A 23 -8.72 -5.36 13.06
C TYR A 23 -7.23 -5.68 13.29
N ALA A 24 -6.43 -4.69 13.66
CA ALA A 24 -5.00 -4.83 13.87
C ALA A 24 -4.68 -5.77 15.04
N ALA A 25 -5.44 -5.71 16.13
CA ALA A 25 -5.25 -6.59 17.28
C ALA A 25 -5.58 -8.06 16.96
N SER A 26 -6.60 -8.31 16.14
CA SER A 26 -7.07 -9.68 15.85
C SER A 26 -6.36 -10.35 14.68
N ARG A 27 -5.91 -9.58 13.68
CA ARG A 27 -5.35 -10.08 12.42
C ARG A 27 -3.86 -9.77 12.25
N GLY A 28 -3.34 -8.86 13.06
CA GLY A 28 -2.05 -8.21 12.80
C GLY A 28 -2.11 -7.33 11.56
N ALA A 29 -1.07 -6.52 11.37
CA ALA A 29 -0.84 -5.77 10.15
C ALA A 29 0.66 -5.69 9.88
N TYR A 30 1.07 -5.87 8.62
CA TYR A 30 2.47 -5.73 8.22
C TYR A 30 2.97 -4.28 8.30
N PHE A 31 2.07 -3.30 8.25
CA PHE A 31 2.33 -1.87 8.42
C PHE A 31 1.05 -1.16 8.88
N ASP A 32 1.20 0.05 9.43
CA ASP A 32 0.05 0.88 9.79
C ASP A 32 -0.52 1.56 8.54
N ILE A 33 -1.62 1.02 8.02
CA ILE A 33 -2.32 1.53 6.84
C ILE A 33 -2.88 2.94 7.05
N THR A 34 -3.01 3.38 8.30
CA THR A 34 -3.59 4.68 8.66
C THR A 34 -2.52 5.75 8.88
N ALA A 35 -1.29 5.35 9.18
CA ALA A 35 -0.13 6.25 9.21
C ALA A 35 0.41 6.56 7.80
N ASP A 36 0.45 5.56 6.92
CA ASP A 36 0.98 5.65 5.55
C ASP A 36 -0.12 5.43 4.49
N ALA A 37 -1.29 6.05 4.67
CA ALA A 37 -2.43 5.86 3.76
C ALA A 37 -2.18 6.51 2.37
N PRO A 38 -2.75 5.96 1.27
CA PRO A 38 -2.70 6.57 -0.07
C PRO A 38 -3.67 7.76 -0.25
N GLY A 39 -4.20 8.32 0.84
CA GLY A 39 -5.16 9.42 0.85
C GLY A 39 -5.81 9.58 2.23
N HIS A 40 -6.91 10.32 2.30
CA HIS A 40 -7.60 10.60 3.56
C HIS A 40 -8.12 9.34 4.25
N VAL A 41 -8.07 9.33 5.58
CA VAL A 41 -8.58 8.25 6.43
C VAL A 41 -9.80 8.74 7.18
N SER A 42 -10.90 7.99 7.14
CA SER A 42 -12.10 8.24 7.94
C SER A 42 -12.28 7.14 8.98
N ARG A 43 -12.75 7.52 10.17
CA ARG A 43 -13.07 6.61 11.29
C ARG A 43 -14.57 6.52 11.56
N SER A 44 -15.38 7.26 10.81
CA SER A 44 -16.85 7.21 10.89
C SER A 44 -17.49 7.50 9.54
N TYR A 45 -18.73 7.01 9.36
CA TYR A 45 -19.53 7.34 8.17
C TYR A 45 -19.79 8.85 8.03
N ARG A 46 -19.84 9.59 9.14
CA ARG A 46 -20.01 11.05 9.13
C ARG A 46 -18.80 11.75 8.51
N GLU A 47 -17.60 11.35 8.91
CA GLU A 47 -16.35 11.86 8.32
C GLU A 47 -16.23 11.48 6.85
N LEU A 48 -16.56 10.23 6.51
CA LEU A 48 -16.54 9.74 5.13
C LEU A 48 -17.47 10.56 4.23
N ALA A 49 -18.72 10.77 4.67
CA ALA A 49 -19.69 11.58 3.94
C ALA A 49 -19.22 13.03 3.79
N TRP A 50 -18.66 13.62 4.85
CA TRP A 50 -18.11 14.96 4.80
C TRP A 50 -16.96 15.08 3.79
N LEU A 51 -16.00 14.15 3.80
CA LEU A 51 -14.86 14.13 2.87
C LEU A 51 -15.34 14.19 1.42
N PHE A 52 -16.34 13.38 1.06
CA PHE A 52 -16.91 13.38 -0.29
C PHE A 52 -17.70 14.64 -0.60
N ALA A 53 -18.53 15.12 0.32
CA ALA A 53 -19.36 16.30 0.12
C ALA A 53 -18.54 17.60 0.00
N SER A 54 -17.42 17.71 0.71
CA SER A 54 -16.54 18.87 0.67
C SER A 54 -15.56 18.85 -0.52
N GLY A 55 -15.34 17.68 -1.14
CA GLY A 55 -14.29 17.49 -2.13
C GLY A 55 -12.88 17.33 -1.55
N THR A 56 -12.73 17.32 -0.21
CA THR A 56 -11.43 17.17 0.48
C THR A 56 -10.74 15.86 0.12
N TRP A 57 -11.49 14.81 -0.24
CA TRP A 57 -10.93 13.51 -0.66
C TRP A 57 -9.95 13.56 -1.86
N GLN A 58 -9.94 14.65 -2.63
CA GLN A 58 -9.10 14.84 -3.82
C GLN A 58 -8.25 16.12 -3.77
N ASP A 59 -7.96 16.61 -2.57
CA ASP A 59 -7.12 17.79 -2.36
C ASP A 59 -5.60 17.51 -2.52
N GLU A 60 -4.80 18.54 -2.25
CA GLU A 60 -3.33 18.44 -2.31
C GLU A 60 -2.74 17.45 -1.30
N GLU A 61 -3.40 17.25 -0.15
CA GLU A 61 -2.98 16.27 0.85
C GLU A 61 -3.21 14.85 0.34
N SER A 62 -4.37 14.58 -0.25
CA SER A 62 -4.69 13.33 -0.93
C SER A 62 -3.68 13.03 -2.06
N LEU A 63 -3.34 14.03 -2.86
CA LEU A 63 -2.30 13.90 -3.89
C LEU A 63 -0.93 13.53 -3.28
N ARG A 64 -0.50 14.23 -2.24
CA ARG A 64 0.80 14.00 -1.58
C ARG A 64 0.88 12.61 -0.98
N ALA A 65 -0.17 12.19 -0.27
CA ALA A 65 -0.30 10.88 0.34
C ALA A 65 -0.21 9.77 -0.72
N ARG A 66 -1.00 9.90 -1.79
CA ARG A 66 -1.01 8.96 -2.93
C ARG A 66 0.36 8.86 -3.61
N GLN A 67 1.06 9.98 -3.83
CA GLN A 67 2.40 9.97 -4.41
C GLN A 67 3.41 9.27 -3.50
N GLY A 68 3.35 9.52 -2.18
CA GLY A 68 4.19 8.85 -1.19
C GLY A 68 3.96 7.34 -1.20
N PHE A 69 2.71 6.94 -1.20
CA PHE A 69 2.30 5.53 -1.25
C PHE A 69 2.80 4.84 -2.53
N ARG A 70 2.57 5.46 -3.71
CA ARG A 70 3.01 4.91 -5.00
C ARG A 70 4.53 4.74 -5.08
N ARG A 71 5.31 5.71 -4.59
CA ARG A 71 6.77 5.59 -4.56
C ARG A 71 7.26 4.41 -3.73
N ARG A 72 6.53 4.05 -2.67
CA ARG A 72 6.92 2.95 -1.76
C ARG A 72 6.44 1.59 -2.23
N PHE A 73 5.28 1.51 -2.88
CA PHE A 73 4.61 0.23 -3.09
C PHE A 73 4.31 -0.10 -4.55
N CYS A 74 4.40 0.88 -5.46
CA CYS A 74 4.10 0.70 -6.88
C CYS A 74 5.36 0.71 -7.76
N GLU A 75 6.57 0.71 -7.17
CA GLU A 75 7.82 0.91 -7.91
C GLU A 75 8.15 -0.22 -8.91
N PHE A 76 7.66 -1.44 -8.66
CA PHE A 76 8.02 -2.63 -9.44
C PHE A 76 7.01 -2.98 -10.53
N ASP A 77 5.86 -2.32 -10.59
CA ASP A 77 4.88 -2.55 -11.65
C ASP A 77 5.18 -1.65 -12.85
N ASP A 78 5.86 -2.24 -13.84
CA ASP A 78 6.16 -1.63 -15.13
C ASP A 78 5.21 -2.11 -16.25
N GLY A 79 4.18 -2.89 -15.91
CA GLY A 79 3.23 -3.46 -16.87
C GLY A 79 3.74 -4.66 -17.68
N LEU A 80 4.99 -5.12 -17.46
CA LEU A 80 5.63 -6.17 -18.27
C LEU A 80 5.79 -7.51 -17.53
N ALA A 81 5.16 -7.68 -16.37
CA ALA A 81 5.30 -8.88 -15.55
C ALA A 81 4.93 -10.18 -16.30
N ALA A 82 3.78 -10.19 -16.99
CA ALA A 82 3.35 -11.36 -17.76
C ALA A 82 4.25 -11.62 -18.97
N GLU A 83 4.71 -10.56 -19.65
CA GLU A 83 5.65 -10.68 -20.76
C GLU A 83 6.95 -11.35 -20.31
N ARG A 84 7.53 -10.91 -19.19
CA ARG A 84 8.74 -11.52 -18.60
C ARG A 84 8.56 -13.01 -18.32
N VAL A 85 7.40 -13.39 -17.75
CA VAL A 85 7.09 -14.80 -17.47
C VAL A 85 7.03 -15.63 -18.74
N VAL A 86 6.34 -15.14 -19.79
CA VAL A 86 6.24 -15.85 -21.07
C VAL A 86 7.61 -16.00 -21.73
N ARG A 87 8.38 -14.91 -21.82
CA ARG A 87 9.72 -14.91 -22.41
C ARG A 87 10.64 -15.91 -21.73
N THR A 88 10.68 -15.94 -20.40
CA THR A 88 11.58 -16.84 -19.69
C THR A 88 11.10 -18.28 -19.67
N LEU A 89 9.84 -18.55 -19.34
CA LEU A 89 9.38 -19.91 -19.12
C LEU A 89 8.93 -20.63 -20.39
N MET A 90 8.44 -19.90 -21.39
CA MET A 90 7.92 -20.48 -22.63
C MET A 90 8.89 -20.33 -23.81
N LEU A 91 9.63 -19.22 -23.88
CA LEU A 91 10.55 -18.93 -24.99
C LEU A 91 12.03 -19.18 -24.64
N GLY A 92 12.33 -19.48 -23.37
CA GLY A 92 13.71 -19.77 -22.92
C GLY A 92 14.64 -18.56 -22.91
N GLU A 93 14.11 -17.34 -22.96
CA GLU A 93 14.89 -16.11 -22.93
C GLU A 93 15.38 -15.81 -21.49
N PRO A 94 16.60 -15.25 -21.31
CA PRO A 94 17.11 -14.92 -19.98
C PRO A 94 16.24 -13.88 -19.27
N MET A 95 16.00 -14.06 -17.98
CA MET A 95 15.21 -13.12 -17.18
C MET A 95 15.92 -11.75 -17.10
N PRO A 96 15.25 -10.64 -17.51
CA PRO A 96 15.84 -9.31 -17.40
C PRO A 96 16.07 -8.94 -15.93
N GLY A 97 17.23 -8.37 -15.60
CA GLY A 97 17.48 -7.77 -14.28
C GLY A 97 17.78 -8.75 -13.14
N SER A 98 18.20 -9.98 -13.43
CA SER A 98 18.61 -11.00 -12.43
C SER A 98 19.91 -10.66 -11.66
N ALA A 99 20.08 -9.43 -11.17
CA ALA A 99 20.90 -9.20 -9.99
C ALA A 99 20.08 -9.71 -8.80
N ALA A 100 20.57 -10.73 -8.11
CA ALA A 100 19.87 -11.41 -7.02
C ALA A 100 19.20 -10.39 -6.07
N ALA A 101 17.87 -10.37 -6.05
CA ALA A 101 17.13 -9.58 -5.08
C ALA A 101 17.57 -10.03 -3.70
N THR A 102 18.20 -9.13 -2.94
CA THR A 102 18.60 -9.42 -1.56
C THR A 102 17.31 -9.49 -0.75
N VAL A 103 16.87 -10.70 -0.41
CA VAL A 103 15.66 -10.89 0.40
C VAL A 103 15.94 -10.27 1.77
N PRO A 104 15.23 -9.20 2.18
CA PRO A 104 15.43 -8.63 3.50
C PRO A 104 14.99 -9.66 4.54
N ALA A 105 15.79 -9.85 5.59
CA ALA A 105 15.36 -10.67 6.73
C ALA A 105 14.07 -10.07 7.34
N PRO A 106 13.12 -10.89 7.82
CA PRO A 106 11.92 -10.37 8.47
C PRO A 106 12.31 -9.46 9.65
N ALA A 107 11.71 -8.28 9.71
CA ALA A 107 11.93 -7.35 10.81
C ALA A 107 11.50 -8.02 12.12
N SER A 108 12.40 -8.10 13.10
CA SER A 108 12.05 -8.58 14.44
C SER A 108 11.08 -7.59 15.09
N ALA A 109 9.97 -8.11 15.60
CA ALA A 109 9.07 -7.34 16.43
C ALA A 109 9.86 -6.85 17.66
N ARG A 110 9.88 -5.53 17.88
CA ARG A 110 10.44 -4.96 19.12
C ARG A 110 9.62 -5.51 20.30
N SER A 111 10.26 -6.33 21.13
CA SER A 111 9.67 -6.88 22.35
C SER A 111 9.27 -5.74 23.29
N LEU A 112 8.00 -5.70 23.70
CA LEU A 112 7.47 -4.75 24.69
C LEU A 112 7.80 -5.15 26.15
N LEU A 113 8.92 -5.84 26.39
CA LEU A 113 9.28 -6.34 27.73
C LEU A 113 10.36 -5.53 28.46
N ASP A 114 10.89 -4.45 27.87
CA ASP A 114 11.89 -3.60 28.54
C ASP A 114 11.26 -2.36 29.18
N ALA A 115 10.24 -2.57 30.03
CA ALA A 115 9.68 -1.52 30.88
C ALA A 115 9.26 -2.07 32.24
N HIS A 116 10.24 -2.49 33.04
CA HIS A 116 10.12 -2.59 34.50
C HIS A 116 11.43 -2.18 35.18
#